data_AF-A0A9W7EVA1-F1
#
_entry.id   AF-A0A9W7EVA1-F1
#
_cell.length_a   1.000
_cell.length_b   1.000
_cell.length_c   1.000
_cell.angle_alpha   90.00
_cell.angle_beta   90.00
_cell.angle_gamma   90.00
#
_symmetry.space_group_name_H-M   'P 1'
#
loop_
_entity.id
_entity.type
_entity.pdbx_description
1 polymer ?
#
loop_
_entity_poly.entity_id
_entity_poly.type
_entity_poly.pdbx_seq_one_letter_code
_entity_poly.pdbx_strand_id
1 'polypeptide(L)'
;MDPNDPNSVDIPMTWNAVYEQSDPCHSTSCSVFGFNDKNEANNEPYMRGFLKSYSQVTSDEYAPSLLDSFRSSHVPALANLSMEYAVFDGYFASVPGPTMVNRAYCAAGISSGMAENNWDRIAGWIRRQDYVYSAS
;
A
#
# COMPACT_ATOMS: atom_id res chain seq x y z
N MET A 1 -20.87 3.75 -0.44
CA MET A 1 -19.77 3.43 0.50
C MET A 1 -19.11 4.72 0.93
N ASP A 2 -19.60 5.30 2.01
CA ASP A 2 -19.04 6.51 2.61
C ASP A 2 -18.63 6.14 4.04
N PRO A 3 -17.35 6.26 4.42
CA PRO A 3 -16.90 5.92 5.77
C PRO A 3 -17.59 6.74 6.87
N ASN A 4 -18.14 7.91 6.54
CA ASN A 4 -18.85 8.78 7.49
C ASN A 4 -20.37 8.54 7.53
N ASP A 5 -20.92 7.69 6.64
CA ASP A 5 -22.33 7.35 6.66
C ASP A 5 -22.56 6.10 7.53
N PRO A 6 -23.26 6.21 8.68
CA PRO A 6 -23.53 5.06 9.53
C PRO A 6 -24.45 4.02 8.87
N ASN A 7 -25.12 4.36 7.76
CA ASN A 7 -25.92 3.44 6.95
C ASN A 7 -25.14 2.83 5.79
N SER A 8 -23.86 3.17 5.63
CA SER A 8 -23.01 2.53 4.63
C SER A 8 -22.91 1.04 4.91
N VAL A 9 -23.04 0.24 3.86
CA VAL A 9 -22.94 -1.22 3.93
C VAL A 9 -21.50 -1.63 4.22
N ASP A 10 -21.32 -2.54 5.17
CA ASP A 10 -20.06 -3.25 5.38
C ASP A 10 -19.84 -4.27 4.25
N ILE A 11 -18.72 -4.14 3.54
CA ILE A 11 -18.35 -5.06 2.47
C ILE A 11 -17.30 -6.02 3.03
N PRO A 12 -17.59 -7.33 3.13
CA PRO A 12 -16.62 -8.31 3.63
C PRO A 12 -15.55 -8.58 2.58
N MET A 13 -14.37 -8.99 3.03
CA MET A 13 -13.37 -9.58 2.14
C MET A 13 -13.89 -10.88 1.55
N THR A 14 -13.59 -11.13 0.27
CA THR A 14 -13.97 -12.37 -0.40
C THR A 14 -12.77 -13.06 -1.05
N TRP A 15 -12.98 -14.24 -1.61
CA TRP A 15 -11.93 -15.05 -2.26
C TRP A 15 -12.07 -15.09 -3.79
N ASN A 16 -12.63 -14.02 -4.37
CA ASN A 16 -13.00 -13.94 -5.78
C ASN A 16 -12.02 -13.07 -6.61
N ALA A 17 -10.79 -12.90 -6.14
CA ALA A 17 -9.83 -12.02 -6.81
C ALA A 17 -9.60 -12.44 -8.27
N VAL A 18 -9.44 -11.42 -9.12
CA VAL A 18 -9.19 -11.55 -10.55
C VAL A 18 -7.74 -11.16 -10.86
N TYR A 19 -7.18 -11.73 -11.93
CA TYR A 19 -5.80 -11.47 -12.33
C TYR A 19 -5.56 -10.08 -12.93
N GLU A 20 -6.62 -9.39 -13.33
CA GLU A 20 -6.58 -8.04 -13.87
C GLU A 20 -7.58 -7.18 -13.10
N GLN A 21 -7.07 -6.14 -12.45
CA GLN A 21 -7.84 -5.17 -11.70
C GLN A 21 -7.26 -3.77 -11.97
N SER A 22 -8.10 -2.74 -11.92
CA SER A 22 -7.64 -1.37 -12.01
C SER A 22 -6.63 -1.06 -10.90
N ASP A 23 -5.54 -0.38 -11.24
CA ASP A 23 -4.52 -0.04 -10.26
C ASP A 23 -5.10 0.92 -9.19
N PRO A 24 -5.08 0.54 -7.90
CA PRO A 24 -5.45 1.47 -6.84
C PRO A 24 -4.51 2.66 -6.80
N CYS A 25 -4.94 3.74 -6.14
CA CYS A 25 -4.01 4.82 -5.85
C CYS A 25 -2.98 4.36 -4.81
N HIS A 26 -1.69 4.63 -5.07
CA HIS A 26 -0.56 4.32 -4.17
C HIS A 26 0.21 5.57 -3.71
N SER A 27 -0.38 6.75 -3.81
CA SER A 27 0.19 7.97 -3.21
C SER A 27 0.10 7.93 -1.68
N THR A 28 0.91 8.76 -1.02
CA THR A 28 0.84 8.96 0.43
C THR A 28 -0.57 9.32 0.91
N SER A 29 -1.27 10.21 0.19
CA SER A 29 -2.60 10.66 0.61
C SER A 29 -3.64 9.54 0.57
N CYS A 30 -3.62 8.71 -0.47
CA CYS A 30 -4.61 7.66 -0.62
C CYS A 30 -4.35 6.42 0.23
N SER A 31 -3.08 6.08 0.47
CA SER A 31 -2.73 5.00 1.40
C SER A 31 -3.05 5.37 2.87
N VAL A 32 -3.10 6.66 3.20
CA VAL A 32 -3.43 7.15 4.55
C VAL A 32 -4.95 7.31 4.77
N PHE A 33 -5.80 7.34 3.73
CA PHE A 33 -7.26 7.47 3.92
C PHE A 33 -7.89 6.35 4.76
N GLY A 34 -7.31 5.16 4.79
CA GLY A 34 -7.72 4.11 5.73
C GLY A 34 -7.50 4.45 7.20
N PHE A 35 -6.57 5.35 7.51
CA PHE A 35 -6.10 5.67 8.86
C PHE A 35 -6.65 6.97 9.45
N ASN A 36 -7.27 7.83 8.63
CA ASN A 36 -7.74 9.15 9.08
C ASN A 36 -9.09 9.12 9.79
N ASP A 37 -9.80 7.99 9.73
CA ASP A 37 -11.01 7.72 10.51
C ASP A 37 -10.63 6.81 11.68
N LYS A 38 -10.65 7.34 12.90
CA LYS A 38 -10.12 6.66 14.09
C LYS A 38 -11.14 6.63 15.22
N ASN A 39 -11.07 5.59 16.02
CA ASN A 39 -11.81 5.48 17.26
C ASN A 39 -11.23 6.43 18.31
N GLU A 40 -12.01 7.40 18.75
CA GLU A 40 -11.62 8.41 19.75
C GLU A 40 -11.23 7.82 21.11
N ALA A 41 -11.69 6.60 21.45
CA ALA A 41 -11.43 5.98 22.75
C ALA A 41 -10.03 5.33 22.83
N ASN A 42 -9.49 4.85 21.71
CA ASN A 42 -8.20 4.13 21.68
C ASN A 42 -7.27 4.54 20.53
N ASN A 43 -7.65 5.54 19.73
CA ASN A 43 -6.92 6.06 18.57
C ASN A 43 -6.62 5.00 17.48
N GLU A 44 -7.36 3.89 17.48
CA GLU A 44 -7.25 2.84 16.46
C GLU A 44 -7.97 3.26 15.18
N PRO A 45 -7.36 3.10 13.99
CA PRO A 45 -8.02 3.40 12.73
C PRO A 45 -9.15 2.41 12.44
N TYR A 46 -10.29 2.90 11.97
CA TYR A 46 -11.41 2.06 11.55
C TYR A 46 -11.15 1.34 10.23
N MET A 47 -10.16 1.77 9.43
CA MET A 47 -9.77 1.15 8.15
C MET A 47 -10.87 1.16 7.07
N ARG A 48 -11.85 2.08 7.17
CA ARG A 48 -13.01 2.16 6.26
C ARG A 48 -12.79 3.02 5.02
N GLY A 49 -11.65 3.72 4.92
CA GLY A 49 -11.39 4.68 3.86
C GLY A 49 -10.90 4.10 2.53
N PHE A 50 -10.43 2.85 2.49
CA PHE A 50 -9.78 2.28 1.29
C PHE A 50 -10.73 2.13 0.11
N LEU A 51 -11.92 1.59 0.34
CA LEU A 51 -12.95 1.45 -0.70
C LEU A 51 -13.34 2.81 -1.28
N LYS A 52 -13.57 3.81 -0.42
CA LYS A 52 -13.88 5.18 -0.85
C LYS A 52 -12.76 5.79 -1.69
N SER A 53 -11.50 5.58 -1.30
CA SER A 53 -10.37 6.06 -2.10
C SER A 53 -10.31 5.35 -3.46
N TYR A 54 -10.66 4.07 -3.51
CA TYR A 54 -10.57 3.29 -4.74
C TYR A 54 -11.72 3.56 -5.72
N SER A 55 -12.92 3.91 -5.26
CA SER A 55 -13.97 4.37 -6.21
C SER A 55 -13.65 5.69 -6.89
N GLN A 56 -12.79 6.52 -6.32
CA GLN A 56 -12.34 7.75 -6.98
C GLN A 56 -11.49 7.47 -8.22
N VAL A 57 -10.83 6.30 -8.29
CA VAL A 57 -10.04 5.86 -9.47
C VAL A 57 -10.80 4.85 -10.34
N THR A 58 -11.89 4.28 -9.84
CA THR A 58 -12.75 3.33 -10.55
C THR A 58 -14.21 3.81 -10.58
N SER A 59 -15.08 3.19 -9.77
CA SER A 59 -16.45 3.60 -9.47
C SER A 59 -16.91 2.92 -8.18
N ASP A 60 -18.05 3.36 -7.62
CA ASP A 60 -18.65 2.70 -6.45
C ASP A 60 -19.07 1.24 -6.74
N GLU A 61 -19.34 0.90 -8.01
CA GLU A 61 -19.69 -0.46 -8.44
C GLU A 61 -18.47 -1.40 -8.44
N TYR A 62 -17.30 -0.92 -8.86
CA TYR A 62 -16.08 -1.72 -8.97
C TYR A 62 -15.23 -1.73 -7.70
N ALA A 63 -15.39 -0.74 -6.82
CA ALA A 63 -14.59 -0.63 -5.62
C ALA A 63 -14.60 -1.85 -4.69
N PRO A 64 -15.72 -2.60 -4.51
CA PRO A 64 -15.73 -3.82 -3.69
C PRO A 64 -14.65 -4.84 -4.08
N SER A 65 -14.26 -4.90 -5.35
CA SER A 65 -13.24 -5.82 -5.84
C SER A 65 -11.86 -5.63 -5.16
N LEU A 66 -11.59 -4.46 -4.57
CA LEU A 66 -10.35 -4.20 -3.82
C LEU A 66 -10.17 -5.16 -2.63
N LEU A 67 -11.28 -5.64 -2.06
CA LEU A 67 -11.28 -6.53 -0.90
C LEU A 67 -11.26 -8.02 -1.28
N ASP A 68 -11.18 -8.33 -2.57
CA ASP A 68 -11.08 -9.71 -3.03
C ASP A 68 -9.64 -10.22 -2.94
N SER A 69 -9.48 -11.41 -2.37
CA SER A 69 -8.20 -12.10 -2.20
C SER A 69 -8.09 -13.34 -3.07
N PHE A 70 -6.87 -13.70 -3.47
CA PHE A 70 -6.63 -14.95 -4.19
C PHE A 70 -6.66 -16.16 -3.27
N ARG A 71 -7.33 -17.23 -3.70
CA ARG A 71 -7.16 -18.55 -3.08
C ARG A 71 -5.75 -19.08 -3.36
N SER A 72 -5.24 -19.96 -2.49
CA SER A 72 -3.93 -20.58 -2.66
C SER A 72 -3.74 -21.29 -4.01
N SER A 73 -4.81 -21.82 -4.60
CA SER A 73 -4.80 -22.44 -5.93
C SER A 73 -4.48 -21.47 -7.08
N HIS A 74 -4.64 -20.15 -6.87
CA HIS A 74 -4.29 -19.10 -7.84
C HIS A 74 -2.87 -18.57 -7.64
N VAL A 75 -2.26 -18.81 -6.47
CA VAL A 75 -0.88 -18.39 -6.12
C VAL A 75 -0.07 -19.56 -5.55
N PRO A 76 0.00 -20.72 -6.24
CA PRO A 76 0.53 -21.96 -5.66
C PRO A 76 2.01 -21.85 -5.26
N ALA A 77 2.80 -21.05 -5.98
CA ALA A 77 4.20 -20.82 -5.63
C ALA A 77 4.33 -20.09 -4.27
N LEU A 78 3.57 -19.02 -4.04
CA LEU A 78 3.59 -18.29 -2.77
C LEU A 78 3.02 -19.13 -1.62
N ALA A 79 1.94 -19.88 -1.88
CA ALA A 79 1.36 -20.79 -0.90
C ALA A 79 2.37 -21.86 -0.46
N ASN A 80 3.10 -22.47 -1.40
CA ASN A 80 4.13 -23.46 -1.06
C ASN A 80 5.28 -22.83 -0.26
N LEU A 81 5.75 -21.64 -0.65
CA LEU A 81 6.79 -20.93 0.10
C LEU A 81 6.35 -20.63 1.54
N SER A 82 5.07 -20.28 1.76
CA SER A 82 4.55 -20.04 3.12
C SER A 82 4.45 -21.28 3.99
N MET A 83 4.36 -22.48 3.40
CA MET A 83 4.27 -23.74 4.13
C MET A 83 5.66 -24.32 4.44
N GLU A 84 6.64 -24.08 3.56
CA GLU A 84 7.98 -24.67 3.66
C GLU A 84 9.03 -23.75 4.30
N TYR A 85 8.74 -22.44 4.42
CA TYR A 85 9.65 -21.44 4.97
C TYR A 85 8.95 -20.50 5.97
N ALA A 86 9.73 -19.76 6.74
CA ALA A 86 9.20 -18.77 7.67
C ALA A 86 8.53 -17.60 6.94
N VAL A 87 7.36 -17.20 7.42
CA VAL A 87 6.60 -16.03 6.95
C VAL A 87 6.64 -14.95 8.03
N PHE A 88 6.88 -13.71 7.60
CA PHE A 88 6.72 -12.53 8.43
C PHE A 88 5.44 -11.81 8.00
N ASP A 89 4.42 -11.82 8.86
CA ASP A 89 3.15 -11.12 8.65
C ASP A 89 3.14 -9.70 9.26
N GLY A 90 4.13 -9.38 10.10
CA GLY A 90 4.37 -8.05 10.68
C GLY A 90 5.29 -7.13 9.87
N TYR A 91 5.39 -7.31 8.55
CA TYR A 91 6.18 -6.43 7.69
C TYR A 91 5.34 -5.23 7.21
N PHE A 92 5.83 -4.02 7.47
CA PHE A 92 5.20 -2.77 7.04
C PHE A 92 6.16 -1.97 6.15
N ALA A 93 5.62 -1.29 5.14
CA ALA A 93 6.39 -0.31 4.38
C ALA A 93 6.89 0.81 5.28
N SER A 94 8.12 1.29 5.05
CA SER A 94 8.72 2.34 5.88
C SER A 94 7.99 3.68 5.76
N VAL A 95 7.41 3.97 4.59
CA VAL A 95 6.56 5.15 4.37
C VAL A 95 5.29 4.72 3.64
N PRO A 96 4.11 5.19 4.09
CA PRO A 96 2.87 5.00 3.35
C PRO A 96 2.98 5.77 2.03
N GLY A 97 2.89 5.07 0.90
CA GLY A 97 2.98 5.70 -0.41
C GLY A 97 3.75 4.87 -1.43
N PRO A 98 4.26 5.51 -2.50
CA PRO A 98 4.53 4.79 -3.72
C PRO A 98 5.89 4.10 -3.73
N THR A 99 6.08 3.28 -4.76
CA THR A 99 7.21 2.36 -4.93
C THR A 99 8.60 2.97 -4.67
N MET A 100 8.92 4.13 -5.26
CA MET A 100 10.30 4.67 -5.23
C MET A 100 10.76 5.09 -3.85
N VAL A 101 9.83 5.58 -3.02
CA VAL A 101 10.10 5.99 -1.64
C VAL A 101 10.56 4.78 -0.81
N ASN A 102 9.85 3.65 -0.95
CA ASN A 102 10.16 2.42 -0.23
C ASN A 102 11.39 1.70 -0.82
N ARG A 103 11.66 1.81 -2.13
CA ARG A 103 12.93 1.33 -2.71
C ARG A 103 14.15 2.05 -2.14
N ALA A 104 14.05 3.37 -1.90
CA ALA A 104 15.12 4.12 -1.25
C ALA A 104 15.34 3.68 0.21
N TYR A 105 14.26 3.43 0.95
CA TYR A 105 14.34 2.87 2.30
C TYR A 105 14.97 1.48 2.33
N CYS A 106 14.59 0.58 1.43
CA CYS A 106 15.20 -0.74 1.34
C CYS A 106 16.70 -0.65 1.02
N ALA A 107 17.12 0.32 0.21
CA ALA A 107 18.52 0.47 -0.20
C ALA A 107 19.40 1.18 0.85
N ALA A 108 18.87 2.16 1.59
CA ALA A 108 19.68 3.03 2.45
C ALA A 108 19.07 3.39 3.81
N GLY A 109 17.94 2.79 4.18
CA GLY A 109 17.25 3.05 5.44
C GLY A 109 16.58 4.42 5.55
N ILE A 110 16.53 5.21 4.46
CA ILE A 110 15.91 6.54 4.40
C ILE A 110 15.23 6.78 3.04
N SER A 111 14.18 7.60 2.99
CA SER A 111 13.56 8.05 1.73
C SER A 111 14.30 9.19 1.05
N SER A 112 15.31 9.77 1.69
CA SER A 112 15.95 11.03 1.25
C SER A 112 14.95 12.18 1.01
N GLY A 113 13.86 12.24 1.79
CA GLY A 113 12.83 13.28 1.68
C GLY A 113 11.92 13.13 0.46
N MET A 114 11.88 11.96 -0.18
CA MET A 114 10.91 11.64 -1.22
C MET A 114 9.58 11.22 -0.60
N ALA A 115 8.48 11.66 -1.22
CA ALA A 115 7.11 11.29 -0.86
C ALA A 115 6.29 10.78 -2.06
N GLU A 116 6.91 10.79 -3.25
CA GLU A 116 6.28 10.46 -4.52
C GLU A 116 7.27 9.70 -5.41
N ASN A 117 6.75 9.08 -6.47
CA ASN A 117 7.61 8.51 -7.52
C ASN A 117 8.23 9.64 -8.33
N ASN A 118 9.55 9.86 -8.17
CA ASN A 118 10.28 10.89 -8.91
C ASN A 118 11.68 10.39 -9.31
N TRP A 119 11.87 10.16 -10.61
CA TRP A 119 13.13 9.64 -11.18
C TRP A 119 14.31 10.60 -11.03
N ASP A 120 14.09 11.89 -11.15
CA ASP A 120 15.16 12.88 -11.00
C ASP A 120 15.67 12.93 -9.56
N ARG A 121 14.76 12.82 -8.58
CA ARG A 121 15.13 12.79 -7.16
C ARG A 121 15.91 11.54 -6.80
N ILE A 122 15.49 10.36 -7.25
CA ILE A 122 16.21 9.12 -6.92
C ILE A 122 17.58 9.08 -7.61
N ALA A 123 17.66 9.50 -8.88
CA ALA A 123 18.92 9.52 -9.62
C ALA A 123 19.88 10.57 -9.05
N GLY A 124 19.36 11.75 -8.67
CA GLY A 124 20.13 12.77 -7.98
C GLY A 124 20.61 12.34 -6.59
N TRP A 125 19.86 11.50 -5.88
CA TRP A 125 20.29 10.91 -4.62
C TRP A 125 21.42 9.91 -4.82
N ILE A 126 21.30 8.97 -5.76
CA ILE A 126 22.38 8.00 -6.09
C ILE A 126 23.68 8.73 -6.43
N ARG A 127 23.62 9.71 -7.35
CA ARG A 127 24.80 10.49 -7.76
C ARG A 127 25.47 11.25 -6.61
N ARG A 128 24.71 11.64 -5.57
CA ARG A 128 25.28 12.33 -4.39
C ARG A 128 25.98 11.39 -3.43
N GLN A 129 25.60 10.10 -3.38
CA GLN A 129 26.34 9.10 -2.61
C GLN A 129 27.73 8.89 -3.24
N ASP A 130 27.82 8.79 -4.57
CA ASP A 130 29.11 8.58 -5.27
C ASP A 130 30.11 9.74 -5.09
N TYR A 131 29.61 10.97 -4.90
CA TYR A 131 30.47 12.14 -4.72
C TYR A 131 31.12 12.20 -3.33
N VAL A 132 30.50 11.61 -2.31
CA VAL A 132 31.04 11.62 -0.94
C VAL A 132 32.14 10.56 -0.78
N TYR A 133 32.07 9.44 -1.52
CA TYR A 133 33.07 8.37 -1.46
C TYR A 133 34.28 8.56 -2.39
N SER A 134 34.27 9.56 -3.28
CA SER A 134 35.41 9.88 -4.17
C SER A 134 36.30 11.01 -3.66
N ALA A 135 35.97 11.59 -2.49
CA ALA A 135 36.70 12.70 -1.87
C ALA A 135 37.49 12.31 -0.60
N SER A 136 37.67 11.01 -0.34
CA SER A 136 38.44 10.47 0.80
C SER A 136 39.67 9.69 0.37
#